data_AF-A0A496B7C8-F1
#
_entry.id   AF-A0A496B7C8-F1
#
_cell.length_a   1.000
_cell.length_b   1.000
_cell.length_c   1.000
_cell.angle_alpha   90.00
_cell.angle_beta   90.00
_cell.angle_gamma   90.00
#
_symmetry.space_group_name_H-M   'P 1'
#
loop_
_entity.id
_entity.type
_entity.pdbx_description
1 polymer ?
#
loop_
_entity_poly.entity_id
_entity_poly.type
_entity_poly.pdbx_seq_one_letter_code
_entity_poly.pdbx_strand_id
1 'polypeptide(L)'
;MKIRTVFQAIILLFVAFATGVFAQDGGDAAFEAELQQLVTTLYCYCGCEDTIIQDCECDTARAIEEEFRTQLEAGETVQHIRTDYLEAYTARLNYPHKTELAQLTGSLYCDCGECEELTILHCDCDTARAIERNFRAQLEAGKSIEHIRADYLQTAGLQYDALAPTKNNNLVASLVTVVVLLLLGGVIIAFMRKMRQRGEATGGNRNGSDSPKPPSVPEG
;
A
#
# COMPACT_ATOMS: atom_id res chain seq x y z
N MET A 1 -16.16 -76.72 25.67
CA MET A 1 -16.27 -75.65 26.70
C MET A 1 -15.55 -74.33 26.38
N LYS A 2 -14.98 -74.10 25.17
CA LYS A 2 -14.19 -72.89 24.86
C LYS A 2 -14.90 -71.77 24.07
N ILE A 3 -16.08 -72.02 23.51
CA ILE A 3 -16.76 -71.07 22.59
C ILE A 3 -17.54 -69.96 23.35
N ARG A 4 -18.04 -70.24 24.55
CA ARG A 4 -18.84 -69.27 25.34
C ARG A 4 -18.01 -68.09 25.88
N THR A 5 -16.76 -68.32 26.24
CA THR A 5 -15.87 -67.29 26.78
C THR A 5 -15.36 -66.33 25.70
N VAL A 6 -15.13 -66.83 24.48
CA VAL A 6 -14.72 -65.97 23.34
C VAL A 6 -15.87 -65.06 22.92
N PHE A 7 -17.11 -65.56 22.91
CA PHE A 7 -18.28 -64.77 22.54
C PHE A 7 -18.59 -63.65 23.55
N GLN A 8 -18.42 -63.90 24.85
CA GLN A 8 -18.58 -62.86 25.87
C GLN A 8 -17.51 -61.77 25.81
N ALA A 9 -16.25 -62.13 25.52
CA ALA A 9 -15.18 -61.15 25.37
C ALA A 9 -15.40 -60.21 24.17
N ILE A 10 -15.89 -60.75 23.04
CA ILE A 10 -16.20 -59.96 21.83
C ILE A 10 -17.39 -59.02 22.07
N ILE A 11 -18.43 -59.48 22.77
CA ILE A 11 -19.58 -58.62 23.10
C ILE A 11 -19.17 -57.47 24.03
N LEU A 12 -18.35 -57.72 25.04
CA LEU A 12 -17.86 -56.65 25.94
C LEU A 12 -16.97 -55.63 25.21
N LEU A 13 -16.20 -56.07 24.21
CA LEU A 13 -15.38 -55.18 23.40
C LEU A 13 -16.23 -54.31 22.45
N PHE A 14 -17.31 -54.86 21.90
CA PHE A 14 -18.26 -54.10 21.07
C PHE A 14 -19.09 -53.08 21.87
N VAL A 15 -19.49 -53.41 23.09
CA VAL A 15 -20.25 -52.48 23.95
C VAL A 15 -19.39 -51.30 24.40
N ALA A 16 -18.09 -51.52 24.69
CA ALA A 16 -17.16 -50.43 25.01
C ALA A 16 -16.91 -49.48 23.81
N PHE A 17 -16.90 -50.02 22.58
CA PHE A 17 -16.75 -49.21 21.37
C PHE A 17 -18.01 -48.38 21.07
N ALA A 18 -19.19 -48.93 21.34
CA ALA A 18 -20.46 -48.22 21.09
C ALA A 18 -20.69 -47.03 22.05
N THR A 19 -20.13 -47.04 23.26
CA THR A 19 -20.26 -45.92 24.20
C THR A 19 -19.28 -44.76 23.94
N GLY A 20 -18.21 -44.98 23.17
CA GLY A 20 -17.18 -43.95 22.92
C GLY A 20 -17.49 -42.99 21.76
N VAL A 21 -18.35 -43.37 20.81
CA VAL A 21 -18.54 -42.63 19.55
C VAL A 21 -19.58 -41.50 19.65
N PHE A 22 -20.45 -41.48 20.67
CA PHE A 22 -21.57 -40.51 20.76
C PHE A 22 -21.27 -39.24 21.57
N ALA A 23 -20.01 -38.99 21.96
CA ALA A 23 -19.66 -37.82 22.78
C ALA A 23 -19.11 -36.62 21.97
N GLN A 24 -18.89 -36.75 20.66
CA GLN A 24 -18.29 -35.67 19.84
C GLN A 24 -19.29 -34.69 19.22
N ASP A 25 -20.54 -35.09 18.93
CA ASP A 25 -21.52 -34.20 18.26
C ASP A 25 -21.92 -32.95 19.06
N GLY A 26 -21.74 -32.96 20.39
CA GLY A 26 -22.11 -31.83 21.24
C GLY A 26 -21.08 -30.70 21.29
N GLY A 27 -19.80 -31.04 21.09
CA GLY A 27 -18.70 -30.07 21.15
C GLY A 27 -18.68 -29.15 19.95
N ASP A 28 -18.84 -29.74 18.75
CA ASP A 28 -18.75 -29.02 17.49
C ASP A 28 -19.89 -27.99 17.34
N ALA A 29 -21.12 -28.36 17.75
CA ALA A 29 -22.26 -27.44 17.69
C ALA A 29 -22.14 -26.26 18.66
N ALA A 30 -21.59 -26.49 19.86
CA ALA A 30 -21.36 -25.43 20.85
C ALA A 30 -20.23 -24.51 20.39
N PHE A 31 -19.13 -25.08 19.90
CA PHE A 31 -18.01 -24.36 19.33
C PHE A 31 -18.43 -23.42 18.18
N GLU A 32 -19.18 -23.93 17.21
CA GLU A 32 -19.66 -23.12 16.08
C GLU A 32 -20.61 -22.02 16.54
N ALA A 33 -21.45 -22.26 17.55
CA ALA A 33 -22.33 -21.24 18.12
C ALA A 33 -21.53 -20.11 18.82
N GLU A 34 -20.44 -20.44 19.51
CA GLU A 34 -19.55 -19.48 20.16
C GLU A 34 -18.77 -18.65 19.14
N LEU A 35 -18.22 -19.29 18.10
CA LEU A 35 -17.56 -18.59 17.00
C LEU A 35 -18.55 -17.66 16.28
N GLN A 36 -19.74 -18.16 15.95
CA GLN A 36 -20.81 -17.38 15.32
C GLN A 36 -21.19 -16.16 16.17
N GLN A 37 -21.23 -16.31 17.50
CA GLN A 37 -21.49 -15.20 18.40
C GLN A 37 -20.41 -14.11 18.32
N LEU A 38 -19.13 -14.47 18.20
CA LEU A 38 -18.04 -13.49 18.07
C LEU A 38 -18.15 -12.74 16.74
N VAL A 39 -18.25 -13.45 15.62
CA VAL A 39 -18.20 -12.83 14.27
C VAL A 39 -19.44 -11.99 13.93
N THR A 40 -20.58 -12.25 14.59
CA THR A 40 -21.82 -11.47 14.42
C THR A 40 -21.91 -10.24 15.31
N THR A 41 -21.11 -10.15 16.38
CA THR A 41 -21.23 -9.08 17.39
C THR A 41 -20.10 -8.07 17.34
N LEU A 42 -19.01 -8.38 16.64
CA LEU A 42 -17.82 -7.54 16.56
C LEU A 42 -17.65 -6.96 15.15
N TYR A 43 -17.31 -5.68 15.09
CA TYR A 43 -17.00 -4.96 13.85
C TYR A 43 -15.58 -5.25 13.39
N CYS A 44 -15.37 -5.37 12.07
CA CYS A 44 -14.02 -5.50 11.52
C CYS A 44 -13.29 -4.14 11.52
N TYR A 45 -12.00 -4.16 11.84
CA TYR A 45 -11.18 -2.94 11.91
C TYR A 45 -10.37 -2.65 10.64
N CYS A 46 -10.65 -3.36 9.54
CA CYS A 46 -9.91 -3.23 8.28
C CYS A 46 -10.03 -1.84 7.63
N GLY A 47 -11.04 -1.05 7.99
CA GLY A 47 -11.27 0.30 7.47
C GLY A 47 -11.92 0.34 6.08
N CYS A 48 -12.37 -0.80 5.55
CA CYS A 48 -13.08 -0.88 4.26
C CYS A 48 -14.54 -0.40 4.38
N GLU A 49 -15.28 -0.90 5.38
CA GLU A 49 -16.66 -0.53 5.69
C GLU A 49 -16.98 -0.92 7.15
N ASP A 50 -17.80 -0.13 7.86
CA ASP A 50 -18.23 -0.40 9.24
C ASP A 50 -19.22 -1.59 9.31
N THR A 51 -18.72 -2.78 8.99
CA THR A 51 -19.46 -4.05 8.94
C THR A 51 -18.97 -5.01 10.04
N ILE A 52 -19.84 -5.94 10.43
CA ILE A 52 -19.46 -7.02 11.35
C ILE A 52 -18.50 -7.98 10.66
N ILE A 53 -17.67 -8.67 11.44
CA ILE A 53 -16.62 -9.59 10.92
C ILE A 53 -17.22 -10.61 9.96
N GLN A 54 -18.40 -11.15 10.27
CA GLN A 54 -19.07 -12.14 9.41
C GLN A 54 -19.35 -11.64 7.98
N ASP A 55 -19.70 -10.36 7.83
CA ASP A 55 -20.11 -9.78 6.54
C ASP A 55 -18.93 -9.18 5.78
N CYS A 56 -17.73 -9.16 6.38
CA CYS A 56 -16.56 -8.51 5.81
C CYS A 56 -15.69 -9.51 5.04
N GLU A 57 -15.64 -9.40 3.71
CA GLU A 57 -14.88 -10.33 2.84
C GLU A 57 -13.36 -9.99 2.72
N CYS A 58 -12.79 -9.29 3.70
CA CYS A 58 -11.37 -8.89 3.65
C CYS A 58 -10.45 -9.86 4.39
N ASP A 59 -9.15 -9.81 4.06
CA ASP A 59 -8.12 -10.67 4.63
C ASP A 59 -7.96 -10.47 6.14
N THR A 60 -8.20 -9.25 6.62
CA THR A 60 -8.23 -8.93 8.05
C THR A 60 -9.36 -9.64 8.77
N ALA A 61 -10.58 -9.67 8.21
CA ALA A 61 -11.71 -10.35 8.82
C ALA A 61 -11.48 -11.86 8.90
N ARG A 62 -10.92 -12.45 7.83
CA ARG A 62 -10.53 -13.87 7.80
C ARG A 62 -9.48 -14.20 8.88
N ALA A 63 -8.46 -13.35 9.02
CA ALA A 63 -7.45 -13.52 10.05
C ALA A 63 -8.02 -13.42 11.48
N ILE A 64 -8.98 -12.51 11.71
CA ILE A 64 -9.66 -12.38 13.01
C ILE A 64 -10.49 -13.63 13.33
N GLU A 65 -11.24 -14.17 12.35
CA GLU A 65 -12.01 -15.41 12.54
C GLU A 65 -11.10 -16.60 12.88
N GLU A 66 -9.97 -16.73 12.19
CA GLU A 66 -8.98 -17.78 12.46
C GLU A 66 -8.36 -17.64 13.86
N GLU A 67 -8.08 -16.41 14.29
CA GLU A 67 -7.61 -16.13 15.64
C GLU A 67 -8.65 -16.48 16.70
N PHE A 68 -9.93 -16.14 16.49
CA PHE A 68 -11.02 -16.54 17.39
C PHE A 68 -11.18 -18.05 17.47
N ARG A 69 -11.12 -18.77 16.33
CA ARG A 69 -11.13 -20.24 16.29
C ARG A 69 -9.98 -20.81 17.12
N THR A 70 -8.77 -20.28 16.94
CA THR A 70 -7.58 -20.72 17.69
C THR A 70 -7.73 -20.50 19.19
N GLN A 71 -8.27 -19.36 19.63
CA GLN A 71 -8.48 -19.07 21.06
C GLN A 71 -9.57 -19.95 21.67
N LEU A 72 -10.67 -20.20 20.94
CA LEU A 72 -11.72 -21.13 21.39
C LEU A 72 -11.20 -22.57 21.49
N GLU A 73 -10.37 -23.03 20.54
CA GLU A 73 -9.69 -24.33 20.60
C GLU A 73 -8.73 -24.44 21.79
N ALA A 74 -8.12 -23.32 22.21
CA ALA A 74 -7.30 -23.24 23.42
C ALA A 74 -8.13 -23.23 24.73
N GLY A 75 -9.46 -23.22 24.63
CA GLY A 75 -10.37 -23.23 25.78
C GLY A 75 -10.68 -21.86 26.37
N GLU A 76 -10.41 -20.78 25.63
CA GLU A 76 -10.81 -19.44 26.04
C GLU A 76 -12.32 -19.23 25.94
N THR A 77 -12.85 -18.31 26.75
CA THR A 77 -14.28 -18.00 26.75
C THR A 77 -14.59 -16.87 25.77
N VAL A 78 -15.77 -16.91 25.14
CA VAL A 78 -16.28 -15.83 24.26
C VAL A 78 -16.11 -14.43 24.88
N GLN A 79 -16.31 -14.28 26.20
CA GLN A 79 -16.18 -12.97 26.83
C GLN A 79 -14.74 -12.51 26.97
N HIS A 80 -13.81 -13.43 27.22
CA HIS A 80 -12.38 -13.10 27.28
C HIS A 80 -11.90 -12.65 25.90
N ILE A 81 -12.15 -13.47 24.87
CA ILE A 81 -11.81 -13.17 23.48
C ILE A 81 -12.40 -11.83 23.03
N ARG A 82 -13.67 -11.57 23.36
CA ARG A 82 -14.34 -10.30 23.08
C ARG A 82 -13.66 -9.12 23.77
N THR A 83 -13.33 -9.25 25.06
CA THR A 83 -12.70 -8.17 25.83
C THR A 83 -11.33 -7.84 25.24
N ASP A 84 -10.52 -8.85 24.96
CA ASP A 84 -9.18 -8.69 24.39
C ASP A 84 -9.25 -8.06 23.00
N TYR A 85 -10.18 -8.51 22.16
CA TYR A 85 -10.43 -7.92 20.86
C TYR A 85 -10.80 -6.43 20.96
N LEU A 86 -11.73 -6.07 21.84
CA LEU A 86 -12.19 -4.69 22.01
C LEU A 86 -11.10 -3.78 22.60
N GLU A 87 -10.26 -4.30 23.50
CA GLU A 87 -9.11 -3.59 24.03
C GLU A 87 -8.10 -3.30 22.91
N ALA A 88 -7.74 -4.31 22.12
CA ALA A 88 -6.86 -4.15 20.96
C ALA A 88 -7.44 -3.18 19.92
N TYR A 89 -8.75 -3.28 19.64
CA TYR A 89 -9.46 -2.41 18.71
C TYR A 89 -9.45 -0.94 19.18
N THR A 90 -9.78 -0.71 20.44
CA THR A 90 -9.84 0.64 21.03
C THR A 90 -8.44 1.26 21.09
N ALA A 91 -7.42 0.48 21.44
CA ALA A 91 -6.03 0.92 21.41
C ALA A 91 -5.61 1.37 20.01
N ARG A 92 -6.07 0.69 18.96
CA ARG A 92 -5.80 1.05 17.57
C ARG A 92 -6.52 2.32 17.12
N LEU A 93 -7.78 2.49 17.53
CA LEU A 93 -8.56 3.70 17.21
C LEU A 93 -8.03 4.95 17.92
N ASN A 94 -7.60 4.79 19.18
CA ASN A 94 -7.13 5.90 20.02
C ASN A 94 -5.61 6.08 19.99
N TYR A 95 -4.92 5.51 19.00
CA TYR A 95 -3.49 5.64 18.86
C TYR A 95 -3.10 7.10 18.51
N PRO A 96 -2.30 7.79 19.36
CA PRO A 96 -2.05 9.23 19.23
C PRO A 96 -1.27 9.61 17.97
N HIS A 97 -0.50 8.69 17.38
CA HIS A 97 0.31 8.94 16.18
C HIS A 97 -0.24 8.26 14.93
N LYS A 98 -1.57 8.06 14.86
CA LYS A 98 -2.23 7.37 13.73
C LYS A 98 -1.87 8.00 12.38
N THR A 99 -1.82 9.33 12.33
CA THR A 99 -1.49 10.10 11.13
C THR A 99 -0.03 9.91 10.70
N GLU A 100 0.89 9.97 11.65
CA GLU A 100 2.33 9.83 11.42
C GLU A 100 2.67 8.40 11.00
N LEU A 101 2.04 7.40 11.64
CA LEU A 101 2.20 6.00 11.27
C LEU A 101 1.69 5.73 9.85
N ALA A 102 0.51 6.25 9.50
CA ALA A 102 -0.04 6.12 8.14
C ALA A 102 0.84 6.83 7.10
N GLN A 103 1.37 8.01 7.41
CA GLN A 103 2.29 8.73 6.54
C GLN A 103 3.60 7.94 6.33
N LEU A 104 4.17 7.40 7.40
CA LEU A 104 5.42 6.65 7.35
C LEU A 104 5.26 5.35 6.55
N THR A 105 4.25 4.56 6.88
CA THR A 105 3.96 3.29 6.20
C THR A 105 3.53 3.48 4.75
N GLY A 106 2.89 4.61 4.42
CA GLY A 106 2.56 4.99 3.04
C GLY A 106 3.75 5.51 2.23
N SER A 107 4.85 5.90 2.88
CA SER A 107 6.05 6.44 2.22
C SER A 107 7.13 5.41 1.89
N LEU A 108 6.92 4.15 2.28
CA LEU A 108 7.91 3.09 2.23
C LEU A 108 7.30 1.83 1.63
N TYR A 109 8.03 1.18 0.71
CA TYR A 109 7.68 -0.12 0.18
C TYR A 109 8.06 -1.23 1.15
N CYS A 110 7.26 -2.30 1.18
CA CYS A 110 7.60 -3.50 1.95
C CYS A 110 8.79 -4.23 1.30
N ASP A 111 9.71 -4.73 2.13
CA ASP A 111 10.93 -5.41 1.70
C ASP A 111 10.81 -6.95 1.71
N CYS A 112 9.60 -7.49 1.83
CA CYS A 112 9.35 -8.94 1.89
C CYS A 112 9.73 -9.69 0.60
N GLY A 113 9.84 -9.00 -0.54
CA GLY A 113 10.24 -9.57 -1.83
C GLY A 113 9.15 -10.35 -2.57
N GLU A 114 8.03 -10.65 -1.91
CA GLU A 114 6.89 -11.37 -2.50
C GLU A 114 5.77 -10.43 -2.93
N CYS A 115 5.65 -9.26 -2.28
CA CYS A 115 4.67 -8.25 -2.65
C CYS A 115 5.26 -7.29 -3.67
N GLU A 116 4.78 -7.33 -4.92
CA GLU A 116 5.20 -6.39 -5.97
C GLU A 116 4.70 -4.97 -5.63
N GLU A 117 5.65 -4.07 -5.31
CA GLU A 117 5.48 -2.61 -5.18
C GLU A 117 4.33 -2.13 -4.27
N LEU A 118 4.00 -2.89 -3.22
CA LEU A 118 3.05 -2.43 -2.20
C LEU A 118 3.78 -1.64 -1.10
N THR A 119 3.21 -0.49 -0.74
CA THR A 119 3.65 0.25 0.44
C THR A 119 3.35 -0.57 1.70
N ILE A 120 4.09 -0.33 2.78
CA ILE A 120 3.85 -1.02 4.07
C ILE A 120 2.41 -0.80 4.53
N LEU A 121 1.81 0.35 4.21
CA LEU A 121 0.41 0.66 4.53
C LEU A 121 -0.60 -0.28 3.86
N HIS A 122 -0.30 -0.76 2.65
CA HIS A 122 -1.21 -1.60 1.84
C HIS A 122 -0.78 -3.06 1.76
N CYS A 123 0.38 -3.39 2.33
CA CYS A 123 0.90 -4.75 2.38
C CYS A 123 0.45 -5.41 3.67
N ASP A 124 -0.21 -6.57 3.56
CA ASP A 124 -0.77 -7.32 4.68
C ASP A 124 0.10 -8.51 5.12
N CYS A 125 1.27 -8.68 4.52
CA CYS A 125 2.19 -9.77 4.87
C CYS A 125 2.77 -9.61 6.30
N ASP A 126 3.27 -10.71 6.86
CA ASP A 126 3.86 -10.73 8.20
C ASP A 126 5.01 -9.73 8.39
N THR A 127 5.83 -9.55 7.34
CA THR A 127 6.93 -8.59 7.35
C THR A 127 6.42 -7.16 7.48
N ALA A 128 5.42 -6.76 6.69
CA ALA A 128 4.81 -5.44 6.78
C ALA A 128 4.20 -5.19 8.16
N ARG A 129 3.49 -6.18 8.72
CA ARG A 129 2.94 -6.11 10.08
C ARG A 129 4.03 -5.94 11.14
N ALA A 130 5.15 -6.65 11.00
CA ALA A 130 6.29 -6.52 11.91
C ALA A 130 6.94 -5.12 11.83
N ILE A 131 7.09 -4.58 10.62
CA ILE A 131 7.62 -3.23 10.41
C ILE A 131 6.67 -2.17 10.98
N GLU A 132 5.36 -2.26 10.74
CA GLU A 132 4.38 -1.34 11.32
C GLU A 132 4.45 -1.32 12.85
N ARG A 133 4.53 -2.50 13.50
CA ARG A 133 4.71 -2.60 14.96
C ARG A 133 6.00 -1.92 15.42
N ASN A 134 7.09 -2.11 14.70
CA ASN A 134 8.36 -1.46 15.02
C ASN A 134 8.26 0.07 14.89
N PHE A 135 7.66 0.57 13.82
CA PHE A 135 7.43 2.00 13.62
C PHE A 135 6.56 2.61 14.71
N ARG A 136 5.49 1.91 15.10
CA ARG A 136 4.62 2.31 16.20
C ARG A 136 5.39 2.49 17.50
N ALA A 137 6.21 1.50 17.87
CA ALA A 137 7.04 1.55 19.07
C ALA A 137 8.06 2.71 19.02
N GLN A 138 8.63 3.00 17.84
CA GLN A 138 9.55 4.11 17.68
C GLN A 138 8.86 5.48 17.81
N LEU A 139 7.66 5.63 17.24
CA LEU A 139 6.84 6.84 17.39
C LEU A 139 6.42 7.06 18.85
N GLU A 140 6.01 6.00 19.56
CA GLU A 140 5.72 6.04 21.00
C GLU A 140 6.95 6.41 21.84
N ALA A 141 8.15 6.03 21.39
CA ALA A 141 9.41 6.46 21.99
C ALA A 141 9.81 7.90 21.62
N GLY A 142 8.98 8.64 20.87
CA GLY A 142 9.21 10.03 20.50
C GLY A 142 10.17 10.24 19.34
N LYS A 143 10.50 9.20 18.57
CA LYS A 143 11.31 9.35 17.35
C LYS A 143 10.51 10.05 16.25
N SER A 144 11.16 10.87 15.43
CA SER A 144 10.53 11.54 14.29
C SER A 144 10.36 10.61 13.09
N ILE A 145 9.39 10.91 12.22
CA ILE A 145 9.13 10.17 10.97
C ILE A 145 10.40 10.08 10.12
N GLU A 146 11.15 11.17 9.99
CA GLU A 146 12.35 11.25 9.17
C GLU A 146 13.45 10.33 9.71
N HIS A 147 13.62 10.27 11.03
CA HIS A 147 14.59 9.40 11.65
C HIS A 147 14.22 7.93 11.45
N ILE A 148 12.97 7.55 11.68
CA ILE A 148 12.51 6.17 11.49
C ILE A 148 12.62 5.76 10.02
N ARG A 149 12.23 6.63 9.10
CA ARG A 149 12.35 6.41 7.65
C ARG A 149 13.81 6.24 7.23
N ALA A 150 14.71 7.09 7.73
CA ALA A 150 16.13 6.98 7.43
C ALA A 150 16.73 5.67 7.96
N ASP A 151 16.41 5.28 9.19
CA ASP A 151 16.86 4.02 9.79
C ASP A 151 16.37 2.81 8.98
N TYR A 152 15.10 2.83 8.54
CA TYR A 152 14.53 1.79 7.68
C TYR A 152 15.26 1.71 6.34
N LEU A 153 15.41 2.82 5.63
CA LEU A 153 16.06 2.86 4.31
C LEU A 153 17.56 2.54 4.38
N GLN A 154 18.21 2.82 5.51
CA GLN A 154 19.59 2.41 5.74
C GLN A 154 19.72 0.89 5.82
N THR A 155 18.69 0.21 6.33
CA THR A 155 18.70 -1.24 6.54
C THR A 155 18.16 -2.00 5.34
N ALA A 156 16.99 -1.60 4.82
CA ALA A 156 16.33 -2.25 3.68
C ALA A 156 16.94 -1.81 2.34
N GLY A 157 17.32 -0.53 2.22
CA GLY A 157 17.87 0.06 1.01
C GLY A 157 16.99 1.16 0.40
N LEU A 158 17.62 2.04 -0.38
CA LEU A 158 16.97 3.22 -0.96
C LEU A 158 15.91 2.90 -2.02
N GLN A 159 15.92 1.70 -2.60
CA GLN A 159 14.91 1.25 -3.57
C GLN A 159 13.51 1.09 -2.94
N TYR A 160 13.43 0.99 -1.61
CA TYR A 160 12.16 0.89 -0.88
C TYR A 160 11.58 2.25 -0.50
N ASP A 161 12.18 3.34 -0.98
CA ASP A 161 11.64 4.68 -0.78
C ASP A 161 10.57 4.99 -1.84
N ALA A 162 9.29 5.00 -1.44
CA ALA A 162 8.18 5.30 -2.35
C ALA A 162 8.13 6.79 -2.75
N LEU A 163 8.81 7.66 -2.00
CA LEU A 163 8.92 9.08 -2.31
C LEU A 163 10.20 9.43 -3.08
N ALA A 164 11.08 8.47 -3.32
CA ALA A 164 12.28 8.74 -4.09
C ALA A 164 11.87 9.21 -5.49
N PRO A 165 12.32 10.40 -5.93
CA PRO A 165 12.10 10.80 -7.31
C PRO A 165 12.72 9.72 -8.17
N THR A 166 11.90 9.11 -9.05
CA THR A 166 12.37 8.09 -9.99
C THR A 166 13.69 8.57 -10.54
N LYS A 167 14.73 7.76 -10.38
CA LYS A 167 16.06 8.03 -10.92
C LYS A 167 16.03 7.84 -12.44
N ASN A 168 14.99 8.34 -13.10
CA ASN A 168 14.99 8.66 -14.52
C ASN A 168 15.52 10.09 -14.66
N ASN A 169 16.75 10.32 -14.20
CA ASN A 169 17.56 11.32 -14.88
C ASN A 169 17.70 10.81 -16.32
N ASN A 170 16.74 11.15 -17.16
CA ASN A 170 16.67 10.85 -18.56
C ASN A 170 17.70 11.76 -19.24
N LEU A 171 18.95 11.67 -18.79
CA LEU A 171 20.09 12.45 -19.21
C LEU A 171 20.24 12.29 -20.72
N VAL A 172 19.98 11.08 -21.21
CA VAL A 172 19.90 10.77 -22.64
C VAL A 172 18.75 11.54 -23.32
N ALA A 173 17.52 11.50 -22.80
CA ALA A 173 16.41 12.25 -23.39
C ALA A 173 16.59 13.78 -23.32
N SER A 174 17.18 14.30 -22.24
CA SER A 174 17.49 15.72 -22.09
C SER A 174 18.60 16.15 -23.06
N LEU A 175 19.64 15.32 -23.22
CA LEU A 175 20.73 15.56 -24.16
C LEU A 175 20.26 15.47 -25.62
N VAL A 176 19.37 14.53 -25.95
CA VAL A 176 18.69 14.48 -27.26
C VAL A 176 17.89 15.76 -27.51
N THR A 177 17.13 16.24 -26.53
CA THR A 177 16.34 17.48 -26.67
C THR A 177 17.23 18.70 -26.92
N VAL A 178 18.36 18.83 -26.20
CA VAL A 178 19.33 19.91 -26.42
C VAL A 178 19.98 19.81 -27.80
N VAL A 179 20.37 18.61 -28.24
CA VAL A 179 20.98 18.40 -29.57
C VAL A 179 19.99 18.74 -30.69
N VAL A 180 18.72 18.34 -30.57
CA VAL A 180 17.68 18.67 -31.55
C VAL A 180 17.46 20.17 -31.66
N LEU A 181 17.42 20.89 -30.52
CA LEU A 181 17.29 22.35 -30.51
C LEU A 181 18.51 23.04 -31.15
N LEU A 182 19.72 22.55 -30.89
CA LEU A 182 20.93 23.09 -31.51
C LEU A 182 20.97 22.84 -33.02
N LEU A 183 20.52 21.67 -33.48
CA LEU A 183 20.44 21.36 -34.92
C LEU A 183 19.40 22.23 -35.62
N LEU A 184 18.19 22.37 -35.05
CA LEU A 184 17.14 23.21 -35.60
C LEU A 184 17.55 24.69 -35.61
N GLY A 185 18.12 25.20 -34.51
CA GLY A 185 18.63 26.55 -34.42
C GLY A 185 19.77 26.82 -35.41
N GLY A 186 20.68 25.86 -35.57
CA GLY A 186 21.79 25.93 -36.54
C GLY A 186 21.31 26.02 -37.99
N VAL A 187 20.29 25.23 -38.36
CA VAL A 187 19.69 25.26 -39.71
C VAL A 187 19.05 26.61 -40.01
N ILE A 188 18.30 27.18 -39.06
CA ILE A 188 17.66 28.50 -39.22
C ILE A 188 18.72 29.59 -39.42
N ILE A 189 19.78 29.60 -38.61
CA ILE A 189 20.87 30.58 -38.70
C ILE A 189 21.62 30.44 -40.03
N ALA A 190 21.89 29.22 -40.48
CA ALA A 190 22.55 28.96 -41.77
C ALA A 190 21.69 29.45 -42.95
N PHE A 191 20.37 29.22 -42.88
CA PHE A 191 19.43 29.66 -43.91
C PHE A 191 19.34 31.20 -43.97
N MET A 192 19.29 31.87 -42.82
CA MET A 192 19.34 33.34 -42.75
C MET A 192 20.65 33.93 -43.30
N ARG A 193 21.79 33.32 -42.97
CA ARG A 193 23.11 33.75 -43.51
C ARG A 193 23.16 33.58 -45.03
N LYS A 194 22.65 32.47 -45.56
CA LYS A 194 22.59 32.20 -47.00
C LYS A 194 21.68 33.18 -47.75
N MET A 195 20.57 33.62 -47.14
CA MET A 195 19.70 34.64 -47.74
C MET A 195 20.31 36.04 -47.70
N ARG A 196 21.02 36.42 -46.62
CA ARG A 196 21.73 37.71 -46.57
C ARG A 196 22.81 37.83 -47.65
N GLN A 197 23.59 36.77 -47.87
CA GLN A 197 24.62 36.75 -48.92
C GLN A 197 24.04 36.83 -50.35
N ARG A 198 22.77 36.46 -50.54
CA ARG A 198 22.07 36.64 -51.82
C ARG A 198 21.47 38.03 -52.00
N GLY A 199 21.24 38.78 -50.90
CA GLY A 199 20.74 40.15 -50.93
C GLY A 199 21.81 41.20 -51.30
N GLU A 200 23.09 40.89 -51.07
CA GLU A 200 24.21 41.81 -51.40
C GLU A 200 24.65 41.74 -52.87
N ALA A 201 24.14 40.78 -53.67
CA ALA A 201 24.39 40.71 -55.12
C ALA A 201 23.48 41.63 -55.96
N THR A 202 22.49 42.29 -55.36
CA THR A 202 21.55 43.21 -56.05
C THR A 202 21.50 44.57 -55.36
N GLY A 203 22.66 45.10 -54.95
CA GLY A 203 22.82 46.41 -54.31
C GLY A 203 23.64 47.37 -55.16
N GLY A 204 23.24 47.58 -56.43
CA GLY A 204 23.93 48.46 -57.37
C GLY A 204 23.01 49.51 -58.00
N ASN A 205 22.94 50.68 -57.37
CA ASN A 205 22.75 52.01 -57.97
C ASN A 205 21.42 52.35 -58.71
N ARG A 206 20.65 53.30 -58.15
CA ARG A 206 20.11 54.55 -58.78
C ARG A 206 18.90 55.07 -57.97
N ASN A 207 18.98 56.25 -57.35
CA ASN A 207 18.60 57.58 -57.88
C ASN A 207 17.08 57.79 -58.04
N GLY A 208 16.57 58.90 -57.48
CA GLY A 208 15.23 59.48 -57.75
C GLY A 208 14.35 59.55 -56.50
N SER A 209 14.38 60.64 -55.73
CA SER A 209 13.58 61.86 -55.93
C SER A 209 12.07 61.59 -55.90
N ASP A 210 11.42 61.89 -54.77
CA ASP A 210 10.14 62.62 -54.79
C ASP A 210 9.77 63.11 -53.37
N SER A 211 9.76 64.43 -53.22
CA SER A 211 9.27 65.16 -52.04
C SER A 211 7.78 65.46 -52.20
N PRO A 212 6.92 65.24 -51.19
CA PRO A 212 5.57 65.78 -51.20
C PRO A 212 5.56 67.22 -50.67
N LYS A 213 5.02 68.15 -51.47
CA LYS A 213 4.72 69.53 -51.08
C LYS A 213 3.37 69.58 -50.34
N PRO A 214 3.28 70.16 -49.12
CA PRO A 214 1.99 70.41 -48.46
C PRO A 214 1.36 71.74 -48.91
N PRO A 215 0.02 71.81 -49.06
CA PRO A 215 -0.68 73.07 -49.32
C PRO A 215 -0.89 73.89 -48.04
N SER A 216 -0.66 75.20 -48.18
CA SER A 216 -0.82 76.27 -47.20
C SER A 216 -2.29 76.66 -46.98
N VAL A 217 -2.67 76.86 -45.72
CA VAL A 217 -3.92 77.53 -45.30
C VAL A 217 -3.58 78.97 -44.87
N PRO A 218 -4.30 80.00 -45.35
CA PRO A 218 -4.16 81.39 -44.91
C PRO A 218 -5.04 81.71 -43.69
N GLU A 219 -4.50 82.53 -42.78
CA GLU A 219 -5.17 83.12 -41.63
C GLU A 219 -6.04 84.32 -42.03
N GLY A 220 -7.21 84.42 -41.41
CA GLY A 220 -8.14 85.54 -41.44
C GLY A 220 -9.22 85.35 -40.39
#